data_AF-A0A945VQY0-F1
#
_entry.id   AF-A0A945VQY0-F1
#
_cell.length_a   1.000
_cell.length_b   1.000
_cell.length_c   1.000
_cell.angle_alpha   90.00
_cell.angle_beta   90.00
_cell.angle_gamma   90.00
#
_symmetry.space_group_name_H-M   'P 1'
#
loop_
_entity.id
_entity.type
_entity.pdbx_description
1 polymer ?
#
loop_
_entity_poly.entity_id
_entity_poly.type
_entity_poly.pdbx_seq_one_letter_code
_entity_poly.pdbx_strand_id
1 'polypeptide(L)'
;MSLDKNWSDFILGEGVDRNIFTYLHGLQEIITAIKPRSITEEHRLTLAKQHIKEVRRSARKMQNEMKLLEEKLNILEESLNEGK
;
A
#
# COMPACT_ATOMS: atom_id res chain seq x y z
N MET A 1 -6.84 8.03 -36.17
CA MET A 1 -5.97 8.09 -34.98
C MET A 1 -6.87 7.99 -33.76
N SER A 2 -6.88 6.85 -33.06
CA SER A 2 -7.71 6.65 -31.86
C SER A 2 -7.01 7.33 -30.68
N LEU A 3 -7.73 8.25 -30.05
CA LEU A 3 -7.28 9.03 -28.88
C LEU A 3 -7.27 8.20 -27.58
N ASP A 4 -7.75 6.95 -27.62
CA ASP A 4 -8.06 6.19 -26.40
C ASP A 4 -6.86 5.43 -25.82
N LYS A 5 -5.86 5.12 -26.65
CA LYS A 5 -4.69 4.33 -26.21
C LYS A 5 -3.69 5.10 -25.35
N ASN A 6 -3.67 6.43 -25.43
CA ASN A 6 -2.71 7.24 -24.68
C ASN A 6 -3.21 7.65 -23.28
N TRP A 7 -4.52 7.63 -23.03
CA TRP A 7 -5.06 8.00 -21.72
C TRP A 7 -4.92 6.87 -20.70
N SER A 8 -5.02 5.60 -21.11
CA SER A 8 -4.73 4.48 -20.20
C SER A 8 -3.26 4.52 -19.78
N ASP A 9 -2.35 4.76 -20.72
CA ASP A 9 -0.92 4.81 -20.46
C ASP A 9 -0.52 6.06 -19.68
N PHE A 10 -1.27 7.15 -19.79
CA PHE A 10 -1.12 8.33 -18.93
C PHE A 10 -1.59 8.05 -17.49
N ILE A 11 -2.78 7.46 -17.31
CA ILE A 11 -3.31 7.08 -15.99
C ILE A 11 -2.46 5.98 -15.31
N LEU A 12 -1.91 5.05 -16.11
CA LEU A 12 -1.12 3.92 -15.61
C LEU A 12 0.39 4.24 -15.53
N GLY A 13 0.86 5.22 -16.30
CA GLY A 13 2.28 5.57 -16.47
C GLY A 13 2.74 6.76 -15.64
N GLU A 14 1.86 7.66 -15.22
CA GLU A 14 2.17 8.70 -14.23
C GLU A 14 1.75 8.25 -12.82
N GLY A 15 2.66 7.60 -12.10
CA GLY A 15 2.65 7.69 -10.64
C GLY A 15 1.97 6.59 -9.83
N VAL A 16 1.81 5.37 -10.34
CA VAL A 16 1.63 4.22 -9.43
C VAL A 16 2.99 3.82 -8.89
N ASP A 17 3.55 4.65 -8.01
CA ASP A 17 4.57 4.18 -7.08
C ASP A 17 3.93 2.97 -6.39
N ARG A 18 4.38 1.76 -6.73
CA ARG A 18 3.75 0.52 -6.28
C ARG A 18 4.07 0.33 -4.80
N ASN A 19 3.36 1.10 -3.98
CA ASN A 19 3.44 1.07 -2.54
C ASN A 19 2.78 -0.23 -2.05
N ILE A 20 3.19 -0.69 -0.87
CA ILE A 20 2.64 -1.88 -0.20
C ILE A 20 1.10 -1.86 -0.17
N PHE A 21 0.49 -0.67 -0.07
CA PHE A 21 -0.96 -0.50 -0.07
C PHE A 21 -1.64 -0.89 -1.39
N THR A 22 -0.98 -0.64 -2.53
CA THR A 22 -1.48 -1.03 -3.86
C THR A 22 -1.55 -2.55 -3.99
N TYR A 23 -0.50 -3.25 -3.54
CA TYR A 23 -0.48 -4.71 -3.50
C TYR A 23 -1.52 -5.29 -2.52
N LEU A 24 -1.65 -4.69 -1.33
CA LEU A 24 -2.68 -5.10 -0.36
C LEU A 24 -4.10 -4.87 -0.87
N HIS A 25 -4.33 -3.83 -1.67
CA HIS A 25 -5.61 -3.59 -2.32
C HIS A 25 -5.90 -4.67 -3.36
N GLY A 26 -4.96 -4.93 -4.28
CA GLY A 26 -5.12 -5.98 -5.29
C GLY A 26 -5.37 -7.36 -4.68
N LEU A 27 -4.65 -7.71 -3.61
CA LEU A 27 -4.88 -8.96 -2.87
C LEU A 27 -6.28 -9.02 -2.25
N GLN A 28 -6.76 -7.91 -1.67
CA GLN A 28 -8.10 -7.84 -1.10
C GLN A 28 -9.17 -8.02 -2.18
N GLU A 29 -9.00 -7.41 -3.36
CA GLU A 29 -9.91 -7.55 -4.50
C GLU A 29 -9.96 -9.00 -4.98
N ILE A 30 -8.79 -9.63 -5.18
CA ILE A 30 -8.70 -11.03 -5.59
C ILE A 30 -9.43 -11.93 -4.59
N ILE A 31 -9.14 -11.80 -3.29
CA ILE A 31 -9.77 -12.63 -2.26
C ILE A 31 -11.28 -12.39 -2.17
N THR A 32 -11.73 -11.16 -2.40
CA THR A 32 -13.17 -10.83 -2.35
C THR A 32 -13.93 -11.37 -3.57
N ALA A 33 -13.27 -11.48 -4.71
CA ALA A 33 -13.85 -12.05 -5.93
C ALA A 33 -14.01 -13.57 -5.90
N ILE A 34 -13.32 -14.28 -4.99
CA ILE A 34 -13.41 -15.74 -4.87
C ILE A 34 -14.75 -16.12 -4.23
N LYS A 35 -15.54 -16.94 -4.96
CA LYS A 35 -16.76 -17.56 -4.44
C LYS A 35 -16.44 -18.91 -3.79
N PRO A 36 -16.56 -19.06 -2.46
CA PRO A 36 -16.29 -20.34 -1.79
C PRO A 36 -17.32 -21.40 -2.20
N ARG A 37 -16.87 -22.65 -2.28
CA ARG A 37 -17.69 -23.83 -2.58
C ARG A 37 -17.96 -24.70 -1.36
N SER A 38 -17.32 -24.39 -0.23
CA SER A 38 -17.50 -25.08 1.04
C SER A 38 -17.37 -24.12 2.24
N ILE A 39 -17.91 -24.53 3.39
CA ILE A 39 -17.79 -23.80 4.67
C ILE A 39 -16.31 -23.64 5.07
N THR A 40 -15.48 -24.66 4.80
CA THR A 40 -14.04 -24.59 5.09
C THR A 40 -13.33 -23.53 4.23
N GLU A 41 -13.69 -23.41 2.95
CA GLU A 41 -13.16 -22.35 2.08
C GLU A 41 -13.63 -20.97 2.51
N GLU A 42 -14.90 -20.82 2.88
CA GLU A 42 -15.44 -19.56 3.40
C GLU A 42 -14.69 -19.09 4.66
N HIS A 43 -14.42 -20.03 5.59
CA HIS A 43 -13.63 -19.73 6.78
C HIS A 43 -12.20 -19.29 6.42
N ARG A 44 -11.54 -19.98 5.48
CA ARG A 44 -10.19 -19.60 5.02
C ARG A 44 -10.16 -18.22 4.36
N LEU A 45 -11.14 -17.89 3.51
CA LEU A 45 -11.24 -16.56 2.89
C LEU A 45 -11.48 -15.47 3.93
N THR A 46 -12.26 -15.77 4.98
CA THR A 46 -12.48 -14.85 6.10
C THR A 46 -11.19 -14.58 6.86
N LEU A 47 -10.41 -15.62 7.18
CA LEU A 47 -9.09 -15.48 7.80
C LEU A 47 -8.13 -14.68 6.90
N ALA A 48 -8.11 -14.95 5.60
CA ALA A 48 -7.28 -14.22 4.65
C ALA A 48 -7.61 -12.71 4.63
N LYS A 49 -8.89 -12.35 4.63
CA LYS A 49 -9.35 -10.95 4.73
C LYS A 49 -8.88 -10.31 6.05
N GLN A 50 -8.94 -11.04 7.16
CA GLN A 50 -8.45 -10.56 8.45
C GLN A 50 -6.93 -10.33 8.43
N HIS A 51 -6.15 -11.26 7.86
CA HIS A 51 -4.71 -11.09 7.73
C HIS A 51 -4.34 -9.85 6.91
N ILE A 52 -5.01 -9.61 5.78
CA ILE A 52 -4.79 -8.39 4.98
C ILE A 52 -5.06 -7.13 5.80
N LYS A 53 -6.12 -7.13 6.61
CA LYS A 53 -6.44 -6.00 7.49
C LYS A 53 -5.32 -5.71 8.50
N GLU A 54 -4.78 -6.76 9.13
CA GLU A 54 -3.68 -6.60 10.08
C GLU A 54 -2.39 -6.16 9.39
N VAL A 55 -2.06 -6.72 8.22
CA VAL A 55 -0.89 -6.28 7.44
C VAL A 55 -1.03 -4.81 7.04
N ARG A 56 -2.22 -4.36 6.62
CA ARG A 56 -2.49 -2.96 6.31
C ARG A 56 -2.27 -2.06 7.53
N ARG A 57 -2.70 -2.50 8.71
CA ARG A 57 -2.48 -1.77 9.97
C ARG A 57 -1.00 -1.64 10.30
N SER A 58 -0.24 -2.73 10.18
CA SER A 58 1.20 -2.74 10.40
C SER A 58 1.94 -1.86 9.39
N ALA A 59 1.56 -1.89 8.12
CA ALA A 59 2.14 -1.03 7.09
C ALA A 59 1.93 0.47 7.40
N ARG A 60 0.73 0.85 7.85
CA ARG A 60 0.46 2.24 8.29
C ARG A 60 1.32 2.65 9.48
N LYS A 61 1.48 1.76 10.46
CA LYS A 61 2.33 2.01 11.63
C LYS A 61 3.78 2.27 11.19
N MET A 62 4.31 1.40 10.33
CA MET A 62 5.66 1.51 9.79
C MET A 62 5.88 2.81 9.01
N GLN A 63 4.91 3.20 8.17
CA GLN A 63 4.97 4.47 7.43
C GLN A 63 5.01 5.69 8.36
N ASN A 64 4.22 5.67 9.44
CA ASN A 64 4.23 6.75 10.43
C ASN A 64 5.55 6.81 11.20
N GLU A 65 6.12 5.66 11.56
CA GLU A 65 7.43 5.58 12.22
C GLU A 65 8.54 6.09 11.31
N MET A 66 8.52 5.71 10.02
CA MET A 66 9.46 6.21 9.01
C MET A 66 9.38 7.72 8.87
N LYS A 67 8.17 8.28 8.77
CA LYS A 67 7.96 9.74 8.69
C LYS A 67 8.51 10.47 9.93
N LEU A 68 8.31 9.91 11.11
CA LEU A 68 8.85 10.47 12.36
C LEU A 68 10.39 10.43 12.37
N LEU A 69 10.99 9.37 11.84
CA LEU A 69 12.44 9.25 11.73
C LEU A 69 13.02 10.25 10.72
N GLU A 70 12.37 10.44 9.58
CA GLU A 70 12.73 11.46 8.59
C GLU A 70 12.66 12.86 9.18
N GLU A 71 11.61 13.18 9.94
CA GLU A 71 11.48 14.48 10.62
C GLU A 71 12.61 14.70 11.64
N LYS A 72 12.93 13.69 12.46
CA LYS A 72 14.05 13.76 13.40
C LYS A 72 15.40 13.93 12.70
N LEU A 73 15.59 13.26 11.57
CA LEU A 73 16.81 13.37 10.77
C LEU A 73 16.96 14.80 10.23
N ASN A 74 15.90 15.38 9.68
CA ASN A 74 15.90 16.75 9.17
C ASN A 74 16.28 17.76 10.27
N ILE A 75 15.70 17.65 11.47
CA ILE A 75 16.05 18.52 12.61
C ILE A 75 17.54 18.41 12.97
N LEU A 76 18.09 17.19 12.95
CA LEU A 76 19.50 16.97 13.24
C LEU A 76 20.40 17.58 12.16
N GLU A 77 20.05 17.40 10.89
CA GLU A 77 20.78 17.97 9.75
C GLU A 77 20.75 19.51 9.76
N GLU A 78 19.61 20.11 10.08
CA GLU A 78 19.47 21.56 10.29
C GLU A 78 20.38 22.06 11.41
N SER A 79 20.36 21.41 12.58
CA SER A 79 21.20 21.79 13.73
C SER A 79 22.71 21.70 13.45
N LEU A 80 23.12 20.73 12.62
CA LEU A 80 24.52 20.55 12.24
C LEU A 80 24.98 21.64 11.27
N ASN A 81 24.09 22.09 10.39
CA ASN A 81 24.39 23.15 9.41
C ASN A 81 24.43 24.53 10.07
N GLU A 82 23.62 24.80 11.10
CA GLU A 82 23.66 26.06 11.86
C GLU A 82 24.89 26.19 12.77
N GLY A 83 25.50 25.06 13.17
CA GLY A 83 26.71 25.02 14.00
C GLY A 83 28.03 25.16 13.22
N LYS A 84 27.99 25.35 11.91
CA LYS A 84 29.15 25.58 11.03
C LYS A 84 29.17 26.99 10.47
#